data_AF-A0A7Y5MZ15-F1
#
_entry.id   AF-A0A7Y5MZ15-F1
#
_cell.length_a   1.000
_cell.length_b   1.000
_cell.length_c   1.000
_cell.angle_alpha   90.00
_cell.angle_beta   90.00
_cell.angle_gamma   90.00
#
_symmetry.space_group_name_H-M   'P 1'
#
loop_
_entity.id
_entity.type
_entity.pdbx_description
1 polymer ?
#
loop_
_entity_poly.entity_id
_entity_poly.type
_entity_poly.pdbx_seq_one_letter_code
_entity_poly.pdbx_strand_id
1 'polypeptide(L)'
;MHISDFQKVIEDTYGAKDRKRGIESTFLWFAEEVGELARALNGRTSRDNLQLEFADTLAWLSTLASIAGVDLEAVAAERYGKGCPRCKAIPCKCEEKRTTAYRCA
;
A
#
# COMPACT_ATOMS: atom_id res chain seq x y z
N MET A 1 -7.75 2.68 -15.09
CA MET A 1 -6.31 2.39 -14.89
C MET A 1 -6.21 1.12 -14.09
N HIS A 2 -5.42 0.17 -14.56
CA HIS A 2 -5.07 -1.05 -13.84
C HIS A 2 -3.98 -0.78 -12.79
N ILE A 3 -3.76 -1.71 -11.86
CA ILE A 3 -2.66 -1.58 -10.88
C ILE A 3 -1.31 -1.65 -11.60
N SER A 4 -1.17 -2.51 -12.61
CA SER A 4 0.03 -2.58 -13.46
C SER A 4 0.29 -1.28 -14.21
N ASP A 5 -0.75 -0.65 -14.77
CA ASP A 5 -0.63 0.67 -15.41
C ASP A 5 -0.10 1.72 -14.43
N PHE A 6 -0.66 1.76 -13.21
CA PHE A 6 -0.24 2.71 -12.18
C PHE A 6 1.21 2.45 -11.74
N GLN A 7 1.55 1.19 -11.47
CA GLN A 7 2.92 0.80 -11.10
C GLN A 7 3.92 1.22 -12.19
N LYS A 8 3.55 1.03 -13.47
CA LYS A 8 4.37 1.46 -14.61
C LYS A 8 4.53 2.98 -14.67
N VAL A 9 3.46 3.76 -14.44
CA VAL A 9 3.55 5.23 -14.38
C VAL A 9 4.52 5.68 -13.30
N ILE A 10 4.45 5.08 -12.10
CA ILE A 10 5.37 5.39 -11.00
C ILE A 10 6.81 5.01 -11.35
N GLU A 11 7.01 3.83 -11.94
CA GLU A 11 8.33 3.36 -12.35
C GLU A 11 8.95 4.24 -13.46
N ASP A 12 8.17 4.60 -14.47
CA ASP A 12 8.61 5.46 -15.57
C ASP A 12 8.90 6.90 -15.07
N THR A 13 8.18 7.36 -14.02
CA THR A 13 8.37 8.70 -13.44
C THR A 13 9.55 8.78 -12.46
N TYR A 14 9.72 7.78 -11.59
CA TYR A 14 10.62 7.84 -10.43
C TYR A 14 11.59 6.65 -10.30
N GLY A 15 11.39 5.57 -11.06
CA GLY A 15 12.08 4.30 -10.85
C GLY A 15 13.61 4.39 -10.93
N ALA A 16 14.16 5.20 -11.84
CA ALA A 16 15.61 5.36 -11.97
C ALA A 16 16.27 5.96 -10.71
N LYS A 17 15.68 7.02 -10.14
CA LYS A 17 16.20 7.64 -8.91
C LYS A 17 15.98 6.74 -7.69
N ASP A 18 14.85 6.04 -7.65
CA ASP A 18 14.47 5.24 -6.49
C ASP A 18 15.28 3.94 -6.41
N ARG A 19 15.55 3.30 -7.56
CA ARG A 19 16.50 2.17 -7.65
C ARG A 19 17.90 2.56 -7.21
N LYS A 20 18.36 3.78 -7.54
CA LYS A 20 19.66 4.30 -7.07
C LYS A 20 19.70 4.51 -5.55
N ARG A 21 18.59 4.95 -4.95
CA ARG A 21 18.44 5.08 -3.48
C ARG A 21 18.42 3.72 -2.78
N GLY A 22 17.93 2.68 -3.46
CA GLY A 22 17.87 1.32 -2.92
C GLY A 22 16.61 1.05 -2.10
N ILE A 23 16.32 -0.23 -1.86
CA ILE A 23 15.06 -0.69 -1.27
C ILE A 23 14.90 -0.26 0.20
N GLU A 24 15.95 -0.37 1.01
CA GLU A 24 15.92 -0.04 2.44
C GLU A 24 15.61 1.44 2.67
N SER A 25 16.31 2.32 1.94
CA SER A 25 16.09 3.76 2.04
C SER A 25 14.75 4.18 1.43
N THR A 26 14.27 3.50 0.39
CA THR A 26 12.93 3.74 -0.18
C THR A 26 11.82 3.29 0.78
N PHE A 27 12.04 2.24 1.55
CA PHE A 27 11.10 1.81 2.58
C PHE A 27 10.89 2.87 3.66
N LEU A 28 11.92 3.66 3.99
CA LEU A 28 11.76 4.76 4.96
C LEU A 28 10.77 5.82 4.47
N TRP A 29 10.79 6.16 3.17
CA TRP A 29 9.81 7.08 2.58
C TRP A 29 8.40 6.50 2.55
N PHE A 30 8.28 5.20 2.24
CA PHE A 30 7.00 4.51 2.35
C PHE A 30 6.45 4.55 3.79
N ALA A 31 7.30 4.33 4.80
CA ALA A 31 6.90 4.38 6.20
C ALA A 31 6.48 5.79 6.65
N GLU A 32 7.10 6.83 6.09
CA GLU A 32 6.71 8.23 6.31
C GLU A 32 5.29 8.51 5.82
N GLU A 33 4.94 8.13 4.57
CA GLU A 33 3.57 8.34 4.07
C GLU A 33 2.53 7.51 4.83
N VAL A 34 2.89 6.32 5.29
CA VAL A 34 1.99 5.53 6.18
C VAL A 34 1.72 6.30 7.48
N GLY A 35 2.72 7.02 8.00
CA GLY A 35 2.58 7.90 9.15
C GLY A 35 1.67 9.10 8.89
N GLU A 36 1.84 9.78 7.76
CA GLU A 36 0.99 10.91 7.36
C GLU A 36 -0.46 10.46 7.08
N LEU A 37 -0.64 9.32 6.41
CA LEU A 37 -1.95 8.69 6.25
C LEU A 37 -2.61 8.40 7.61
N ALA A 38 -1.86 7.87 8.58
CA ALA A 38 -2.37 7.64 9.93
C ALA A 38 -2.80 8.93 10.63
N ARG A 39 -2.04 10.02 10.48
CA ARG A 39 -2.41 11.35 11.01
C ARG A 39 -3.69 11.86 10.36
N ALA A 40 -3.83 11.69 9.05
CA ALA A 40 -5.00 12.11 8.31
C ALA A 40 -6.26 11.32 8.70
N LEU A 41 -6.14 10.00 8.87
CA LEU A 41 -7.22 9.13 9.35
C LEU A 41 -7.69 9.49 10.76
N ASN A 42 -6.78 9.96 11.63
CA ASN A 42 -7.11 10.41 12.97
C ASN A 42 -7.72 11.83 13.01
N GLY A 43 -8.10 12.40 11.86
CA GLY A 43 -8.74 13.71 11.77
C GLY A 43 -7.84 14.88 12.14
N ARG A 44 -6.51 14.68 12.17
CA ARG A 44 -5.54 15.75 12.48
C ARG A 44 -5.19 16.61 11.25
N THR A 45 -5.80 16.32 10.09
CA THR A 45 -5.60 17.04 8.82
C THR A 45 -6.94 17.25 8.10
N SER A 46 -6.92 17.95 6.96
CA SER A 46 -8.10 18.12 6.10
C SER A 46 -8.49 16.82 5.36
N ARG A 47 -9.72 16.76 4.83
CA ARG A 47 -10.20 15.65 3.98
C ARG A 47 -9.46 15.55 2.66
N ASP A 48 -9.03 16.68 2.10
CA ASP A 48 -8.23 16.69 0.86
C ASP A 48 -6.85 16.09 1.12
N ASN A 49 -6.25 16.39 2.27
CA ASN A 49 -5.00 15.74 2.69
C ASN A 49 -5.15 14.22 2.75
N LEU A 50 -6.24 13.71 3.34
CA LEU A 50 -6.48 12.27 3.43
C LEU A 50 -6.45 11.56 2.05
N GLN A 51 -7.04 12.17 1.03
CA GLN A 51 -7.05 11.60 -0.31
C GLN A 51 -5.64 11.56 -0.93
N LEU A 52 -4.84 12.61 -0.68
CA LEU A 52 -3.45 12.67 -1.11
C LEU A 52 -2.61 11.59 -0.42
N GLU A 53 -2.73 11.43 0.90
CA GLU A 53 -1.94 10.43 1.64
C GLU A 53 -2.25 8.99 1.18
N PHE A 54 -3.48 8.69 0.77
CA PHE A 54 -3.81 7.39 0.16
C PHE A 54 -3.10 7.20 -1.18
N ALA A 55 -3.03 8.25 -2.00
CA ALA A 55 -2.35 8.22 -3.29
C ALA A 55 -0.83 8.06 -3.11
N ASP A 56 -0.23 8.82 -2.19
CA ASP A 56 1.20 8.79 -1.93
C ASP A 56 1.63 7.45 -1.30
N THR A 57 0.84 6.91 -0.38
CA THR A 57 1.06 5.56 0.16
C THR A 57 1.04 4.50 -0.94
N LEU A 58 0.08 4.58 -1.88
CA LEU A 58 -0.01 3.66 -3.01
C LEU A 58 1.17 3.82 -3.98
N ALA A 59 1.61 5.06 -4.23
CA ALA A 59 2.76 5.36 -5.08
C ALA A 59 4.04 4.73 -4.51
N TRP A 60 4.33 4.91 -3.23
CA TRP A 60 5.53 4.34 -2.63
C TRP A 60 5.49 2.81 -2.49
N LEU A 61 4.32 2.22 -2.23
CA LEU A 61 4.15 0.77 -2.30
C LEU A 61 4.47 0.25 -3.71
N SER A 62 4.04 0.97 -4.75
CA SER A 62 4.33 0.65 -6.15
C SER A 62 5.82 0.77 -6.48
N THR A 63 6.50 1.81 -5.99
CA THR A 63 7.95 1.93 -6.09
C THR A 63 8.67 0.74 -5.46
N LEU A 64 8.28 0.34 -4.24
CA LEU A 64 8.89 -0.81 -3.56
C LEU A 64 8.71 -2.10 -4.36
N ALA A 65 7.52 -2.34 -4.91
CA ALA A 65 7.26 -3.49 -5.75
C ALA A 65 8.13 -3.49 -7.02
N SER A 66 8.24 -2.35 -7.71
CA SER A 66 9.12 -2.23 -8.88
C SER A 66 10.59 -2.46 -8.54
N ILE A 67 11.09 -1.94 -7.41
CA ILE A 67 12.46 -2.21 -6.95
C ILE A 67 12.66 -3.70 -6.65
N ALA A 68 11.67 -4.34 -6.02
CA ALA A 68 11.72 -5.75 -5.66
C ALA A 68 11.46 -6.72 -6.84
N GLY A 69 11.08 -6.22 -8.01
CA GLY A 69 10.73 -7.05 -9.16
C GLY A 69 9.39 -7.77 -9.00
N VAL A 70 8.46 -7.17 -8.27
CA VAL A 70 7.11 -7.72 -8.01
C VAL A 70 6.10 -7.01 -8.90
N ASP A 71 5.31 -7.78 -9.66
CA ASP A 71 4.10 -7.31 -10.32
C ASP A 71 2.96 -7.25 -9.30
N LEU A 72 2.58 -6.03 -8.88
CA LEU A 72 1.57 -5.83 -7.84
C LEU A 72 0.20 -6.35 -8.23
N GLU A 73 -0.21 -6.16 -9.48
CA GLU A 73 -1.53 -6.57 -9.93
C GLU A 73 -1.62 -8.09 -9.96
N ALA A 74 -0.60 -8.76 -10.48
CA ALA A 74 -0.54 -10.21 -10.54
C ALA A 74 -0.62 -10.83 -9.14
N VAL A 75 0.20 -10.37 -8.18
CA VAL A 75 0.20 -10.93 -6.81
C VAL A 75 -1.07 -10.59 -6.04
N ALA A 76 -1.65 -9.40 -6.26
CA ALA A 76 -2.92 -9.02 -5.65
C ALA A 76 -4.08 -9.85 -6.21
N ALA A 77 -4.13 -10.05 -7.54
CA ALA A 77 -5.12 -10.87 -8.20
C ALA A 77 -5.03 -12.34 -7.79
N GLU A 78 -3.82 -12.91 -7.72
CA GLU A 78 -3.60 -14.27 -7.23
C GLU A 78 -4.09 -14.44 -5.79
N ARG A 79 -3.76 -13.49 -4.92
CA ARG A 79 -4.04 -13.60 -3.48
C ARG A 79 -5.49 -13.29 -3.11
N TYR A 80 -6.07 -12.25 -3.72
CA TYR A 80 -7.33 -11.65 -3.30
C TYR A 80 -8.37 -11.52 -4.44
N GLY A 81 -8.00 -11.77 -5.70
CA GLY A 81 -8.88 -11.58 -6.86
C GLY A 81 -10.12 -12.49 -6.88
N LYS A 82 -10.15 -13.53 -6.05
CA LYS A 82 -11.31 -14.44 -5.85
C LYS A 82 -11.93 -14.32 -4.45
N GLY A 83 -11.67 -13.23 -3.74
CA GLY A 83 -12.15 -12.99 -2.38
C GLY A 83 -11.14 -13.37 -1.30
N CYS A 84 -11.63 -13.60 -0.08
CA CYS A 84 -10.76 -13.88 1.06
C CYS A 84 -9.81 -15.06 0.77
N PRO A 85 -8.49 -14.94 0.98
CA PRO A 85 -7.55 -16.02 0.66
C PRO A 85 -7.81 -17.30 1.48
N ARG A 86 -8.49 -17.18 2.63
CA ARG A 86 -8.86 -18.28 3.53
C ARG A 86 -10.19 -18.93 3.16
N CYS A 87 -11.29 -18.16 3.21
CA CYS A 87 -12.63 -18.71 3.02
C CYS A 87 -13.17 -18.60 1.58
N LYS A 88 -12.43 -17.96 0.67
CA LYS A 88 -12.79 -17.70 -0.74
C LYS A 88 -14.11 -16.94 -0.96
N ALA A 89 -14.73 -16.42 0.10
CA ALA A 89 -16.00 -15.71 0.03
C ALA A 89 -15.80 -14.20 -0.20
N ILE A 90 -16.79 -13.60 -0.85
CA ILE A 90 -17.02 -12.15 -0.97
C ILE A 90 -18.50 -11.92 -0.58
N PRO A 91 -18.81 -11.25 0.55
CA PRO A 91 -17.90 -10.79 1.61
C PRO A 91 -17.24 -11.94 2.39
N CYS A 92 -16.14 -11.64 3.09
CA CYS A 92 -15.43 -12.59 3.93
C CYS A 92 -16.33 -13.12 5.07
N LYS A 93 -16.27 -14.44 5.34
CA LYS A 93 -16.99 -15.11 6.44
C LYS A 93 -16.08 -15.61 7.56
N CYS A 94 -14.80 -15.24 7.53
CA CYS A 94 -13.88 -15.62 8.61
C CYS A 94 -14.23 -14.86 9.88
N GLU A 95 -14.10 -15.52 11.02
CA GLU A 95 -14.17 -14.83 12.31
C GLU A 95 -12.98 -13.85 12.45
N GLU A 96 -13.27 -12.64 12.94
CA GLU A 96 -12.24 -11.70 13.36
C GLU A 96 -11.52 -12.30 14.57
N LYS A 97 -10.23 -12.61 14.42
CA LYS A 97 -9.38 -12.81 15.59
C LYS A 97 -9.18 -11.44 16.25
N ARG A 98 -10.11 -11.00 17.09
CA ARG A 98 -9.87 -9.86 17.98
C ARG A 98 -8.85 -10.30 19.03
N THR A 99 -7.57 -10.13 18.73
CA THR A 99 -6.55 -10.14 19.76
C THR A 99 -6.78 -8.88 20.61
N THR A 100 -7.32 -9.07 21.81
CA THR A 100 -7.56 -8.04 22.83
C THR A 100 -6.29 -7.32 23.31
N ALA A 101 -5.11 -7.64 22.77
CA ALA A 101 -3.80 -7.18 23.21
C ALA A 101 -3.41 -5.76 22.75
N TYR A 102 -4.13 -5.17 21.78
CA TYR A 102 -3.86 -3.79 21.33
C TYR A 102 -5.01 -2.85 21.71
N ARG A 103 -5.24 -2.70 23.02
CA ARG A 103 -5.78 -1.44 23.51
C ARG A 103 -4.57 -0.51 23.62
N CYS A 104 -4.40 0.41 22.69
CA CYS A 104 -3.60 1.60 22.98
C CYS A 104 -4.32 2.30 24.13
N ALA A 105 -3.68 2.29 25.30
CA ALA A 105 -4.02 3.15 26.42
C ALA A 105 -3.79 4.61 26.05
#